data_AF-A0A950AWM0-F1
#
_entry.id   AF-A0A950AWM0-F1
#
_cell.length_a   1.000
_cell.length_b   1.000
_cell.length_c   1.000
_cell.angle_alpha   90.00
_cell.angle_beta   90.00
_cell.angle_gamma   90.00
#
_symmetry.space_group_name_H-M   'P 1'
#
loop_
_entity.id
_entity.type
_entity.pdbx_description
1 polymer ?
#
loop_
_entity_poly.entity_id
_entity_poly.type
_entity_poly.pdbx_seq_one_letter_code
_entity_poly.pdbx_strand_id
1 'polypeptide(L)'
;MPKKADEVTTLSEELLRLLESRRALGGESYPPTLRRLAELCGGSPSHEQIVKAAGKKAFSSRAVVPEKVEGKPSLDSPVYFKEDAPAKPKRASSGGKGDGGVAELAERMLLVLEEQRRLGGEAYPPTLRRLADLCGEAASEDQVLKAIGKKTFTSRAVVTKKVDKVPAFDSPVFFKEDVRKPDPVKELAERMVLVLESQRRLGGEAYPPTLRRLAELCERNASDTLVPKAAGHEVMAQRAIVVAKAKSKPSLDAPVVLKEDVEDGLAAVLPALLRFALSPVTAAVKKKKVETNAFTLTELTKRITALKGSFGKAVERGIEQQDLPPDVAWVVIKGEPKLFLVENLRPTPRSPLPADGHTPLPSPIPEAVPPAPERPPRDFAEAFCEAFEQLDRRNGLTNFVKLADLRHSLSEFSREEFDAGLRKLRLDGEFSLDSHEGLYGTLTPEEREAGVREAGSLLIYASKR
;
A
#
# COMPACT_ATOMS: atom_id res chain seq x y z
N MET A 1 -20.07 -11.79 -93.16
CA MET A 1 -19.77 -10.97 -91.96
C MET A 1 -18.55 -11.52 -91.21
N PRO A 2 -17.31 -11.23 -91.65
CA PRO A 2 -16.12 -11.33 -90.80
C PRO A 2 -15.54 -9.92 -90.50
N LYS A 3 -14.53 -9.81 -89.63
CA LYS A 3 -13.55 -8.69 -89.50
C LYS A 3 -13.60 -7.68 -88.33
N LYS A 4 -14.45 -7.80 -87.29
CA LYS A 4 -14.23 -6.96 -86.07
C LYS A 4 -13.03 -7.40 -85.22
N ALA A 5 -12.63 -8.68 -85.28
CA ALA A 5 -11.53 -9.22 -84.48
C ALA A 5 -10.14 -8.95 -85.10
N ASP A 6 -10.07 -8.87 -86.43
CA ASP A 6 -8.82 -8.61 -87.15
C ASP A 6 -8.40 -7.15 -87.01
N GLU A 7 -9.33 -6.20 -87.15
CA GLU A 7 -9.04 -4.76 -87.06
C GLU A 7 -8.45 -4.35 -85.69
N VAL A 8 -8.97 -4.89 -84.58
CA VAL A 8 -8.44 -4.59 -83.24
C VAL A 8 -7.06 -5.22 -83.00
N THR A 9 -6.78 -6.34 -83.67
CA THR A 9 -5.49 -7.02 -83.58
C THR A 9 -4.44 -6.30 -84.42
N THR A 10 -4.79 -5.90 -85.65
CA THR A 10 -3.96 -5.02 -86.50
C THR A 10 -3.66 -3.70 -85.80
N LEU A 11 -4.67 -3.05 -85.20
CA LEU A 11 -4.48 -1.82 -84.43
C LEU A 11 -3.54 -2.02 -83.23
N SER A 12 -3.65 -3.16 -82.54
CA SER A 12 -2.75 -3.49 -81.42
C SER A 12 -1.28 -3.62 -81.86
N GLU A 13 -1.02 -4.15 -83.05
CA GLU A 13 0.33 -4.30 -83.60
C GLU A 13 0.88 -2.97 -84.13
N GLU A 14 0.04 -2.16 -84.78
CA GLU A 14 0.41 -0.81 -85.23
C GLU A 14 0.72 0.13 -84.07
N LEU A 15 -0.08 0.10 -82.99
CA LEU A 15 0.20 0.86 -81.77
C LEU A 15 1.57 0.50 -81.19
N LEU A 16 1.91 -0.80 -81.18
CA LEU A 16 3.20 -1.25 -80.66
C LEU A 16 4.35 -0.81 -81.56
N ARG A 17 4.22 -0.95 -82.89
CA ARG A 17 5.23 -0.51 -83.85
C ARG A 17 5.48 0.99 -83.79
N LEU A 18 4.43 1.80 -83.63
CA LEU A 18 4.57 3.24 -83.44
C LEU A 18 5.22 3.59 -82.10
N LEU A 19 4.93 2.84 -81.03
CA LEU A 19 5.59 3.02 -79.74
C LEU A 19 7.09 2.73 -79.85
N GLU A 20 7.50 1.69 -80.59
CA GLU A 20 8.92 1.39 -80.87
C GLU A 20 9.61 2.52 -81.63
N SER A 21 8.95 3.04 -82.68
CA SER A 21 9.47 4.19 -83.44
C SER A 21 9.63 5.45 -82.57
N ARG A 22 8.69 5.71 -81.66
CA ARG A 22 8.76 6.85 -80.73
C ARG A 22 9.83 6.65 -79.64
N ARG A 23 10.02 5.42 -79.14
CA ARG A 23 11.13 5.09 -78.23
C ARG A 23 12.49 5.34 -78.90
N ALA A 24 12.64 5.00 -80.18
CA ALA A 24 13.88 5.22 -80.93
C ALA A 24 14.19 6.70 -81.21
N LEU A 25 13.16 7.55 -81.34
CA LEU A 25 13.31 9.00 -81.54
C LEU A 25 13.75 9.73 -80.25
N GLY A 26 13.41 9.20 -79.07
CA GLY A 26 13.79 9.78 -77.77
C GLY A 26 13.22 11.19 -77.52
N GLY A 27 13.59 11.79 -76.38
CA GLY A 27 13.20 13.16 -76.00
C GLY A 27 11.70 13.33 -75.71
N GLU A 28 11.12 14.49 -76.02
CA GLU A 28 9.70 14.85 -75.74
C GLU A 28 8.67 13.98 -76.49
N SER A 29 9.12 13.15 -77.44
CA SER A 29 8.26 12.23 -78.19
C SER A 29 7.98 10.91 -77.46
N TYR A 30 8.66 10.65 -76.34
CA TYR A 30 8.48 9.47 -75.50
C TYR A 30 8.48 9.87 -74.01
N PRO A 31 7.48 9.46 -73.21
CA PRO A 31 6.38 8.55 -73.52
C PRO A 31 5.16 9.25 -74.17
N PRO A 32 4.60 8.74 -75.29
CA PRO A 32 3.36 9.27 -75.85
C PRO A 32 2.13 8.82 -75.03
N THR A 33 1.03 9.57 -75.09
CA THR A 33 -0.26 9.11 -74.53
C THR A 33 -0.92 8.08 -75.44
N LEU A 34 -1.77 7.23 -74.87
CA LEU A 34 -2.47 6.18 -75.63
C LEU A 34 -3.38 6.77 -76.74
N ARG A 35 -4.00 7.93 -76.49
CA ARG A 35 -4.73 8.72 -77.49
C ARG A 35 -3.83 9.16 -78.62
N ARG A 36 -2.68 9.76 -78.30
CA ARG A 36 -1.74 10.28 -79.31
C ARG A 36 -1.15 9.16 -80.16
N LEU A 37 -0.91 8.00 -79.56
CA LEU A 37 -0.44 6.81 -80.26
C LEU A 37 -1.48 6.30 -81.27
N ALA A 38 -2.76 6.32 -80.90
CA ALA A 38 -3.86 5.91 -81.78
C ALA A 38 -4.13 6.91 -82.91
N GLU A 39 -3.99 8.21 -82.66
CA GLU A 39 -4.07 9.26 -83.71
C GLU A 39 -3.02 9.06 -84.81
N LEU A 40 -1.83 8.57 -84.43
CA LEU A 40 -0.73 8.33 -85.36
C LEU A 40 -0.92 7.06 -86.22
N CYS A 41 -1.84 6.16 -85.85
CA CYS A 41 -2.15 4.96 -86.64
C CYS A 41 -2.93 5.26 -87.93
N GLY A 42 -3.40 6.50 -88.16
CA GLY A 42 -3.96 6.90 -89.46
C GLY A 42 -5.37 6.37 -89.78
N GLY A 43 -6.04 5.73 -88.82
CA GLY A 43 -7.49 5.56 -88.80
C GLY A 43 -8.08 6.45 -87.71
N SER A 44 -9.39 6.70 -87.68
CA SER A 44 -10.05 7.30 -86.52
C SER A 44 -10.66 6.17 -85.66
N PRO A 45 -9.85 5.36 -84.94
CA PRO A 45 -10.40 4.27 -84.15
C PRO A 45 -11.25 4.83 -83.01
N SER A 46 -12.39 4.20 -82.76
CA SER A 46 -13.23 4.56 -81.62
C SER A 46 -12.50 4.30 -80.30
N HIS A 47 -12.90 5.04 -79.25
CA HIS A 47 -12.36 4.87 -77.89
C HIS A 47 -12.37 3.40 -77.43
N GLU A 48 -13.44 2.66 -77.75
CA GLU A 48 -13.56 1.24 -77.40
C GLU A 48 -12.56 0.35 -78.14
N GLN A 49 -12.25 0.65 -79.41
CA GLN A 49 -11.25 -0.09 -80.18
C GLN A 49 -9.84 0.13 -79.63
N ILE A 50 -9.48 1.36 -79.23
CA ILE A 50 -8.17 1.68 -78.65
C ILE A 50 -7.98 0.94 -77.31
N VAL A 51 -8.99 0.98 -76.44
CA VAL A 51 -8.96 0.30 -75.14
C VAL A 51 -8.86 -1.22 -75.31
N LYS A 52 -9.59 -1.80 -76.26
CA LYS A 52 -9.51 -3.24 -76.57
C LYS A 52 -8.15 -3.61 -77.17
N ALA A 53 -7.59 -2.80 -78.06
CA ALA A 53 -6.28 -3.02 -78.66
C ALA A 53 -5.16 -2.96 -77.62
N ALA A 54 -5.20 -1.97 -76.71
CA ALA A 54 -4.25 -1.88 -75.60
C ALA A 54 -4.33 -3.07 -74.62
N GLY A 55 -5.50 -3.72 -74.52
CA GLY A 55 -5.72 -4.93 -73.74
C GLY A 55 -5.31 -6.23 -74.44
N LYS A 56 -4.99 -6.22 -75.74
CA LYS A 56 -4.55 -7.42 -76.46
C LYS A 56 -3.16 -7.86 -75.99
N LYS A 57 -2.92 -9.18 -76.05
CA LYS A 57 -1.63 -9.78 -75.64
C LYS A 57 -0.45 -9.23 -76.44
N ALA A 58 -0.64 -8.94 -77.73
CA ALA A 58 0.40 -8.36 -78.59
C ALA A 58 0.95 -7.04 -78.01
N PHE A 59 0.08 -6.13 -77.60
CA PHE A 59 0.48 -4.86 -76.99
C PHE A 59 0.82 -4.97 -75.49
N SER A 60 -0.07 -5.54 -74.67
CA SER A 60 0.09 -5.60 -73.20
C SER A 60 1.22 -6.52 -72.71
N SER A 61 1.79 -7.36 -73.59
CA SER A 61 2.98 -8.16 -73.26
C SER A 61 4.24 -7.29 -73.19
N ARG A 62 4.35 -6.24 -74.01
CA ARG A 62 5.56 -5.42 -74.16
C ARG A 62 5.39 -3.97 -73.69
N ALA A 63 4.17 -3.43 -73.75
CA ALA A 63 3.84 -2.08 -73.31
C ALA A 63 2.97 -2.08 -72.04
N VAL A 64 3.04 -0.99 -71.27
CA VAL A 64 2.22 -0.75 -70.08
C VAL A 64 1.60 0.64 -70.12
N VAL A 65 0.31 0.67 -69.77
CA VAL A 65 -0.47 1.89 -69.53
C VAL A 65 -0.69 1.97 -68.01
N PRO A 66 0.02 2.84 -67.28
CA PRO A 66 0.02 2.90 -65.82
C PRO A 66 -1.33 3.35 -65.26
N GLU A 67 -2.04 4.26 -65.94
CA GLU A 67 -3.34 4.71 -65.48
C GLU A 67 -4.47 3.89 -66.09
N LYS A 68 -5.29 3.32 -65.19
CA LYS A 68 -6.53 2.64 -65.56
C LYS A 68 -7.70 3.33 -64.86
N VAL A 69 -8.79 3.53 -65.59
CA VAL A 69 -10.07 4.02 -65.09
C VAL A 69 -11.06 2.86 -65.19
N GLU A 70 -11.67 2.48 -64.07
CA GLU A 70 -12.59 1.33 -63.98
C GLU A 70 -12.01 0.01 -64.57
N GLY A 71 -10.72 -0.22 -64.36
CA GLY A 71 -10.02 -1.42 -64.84
C GLY A 71 -9.63 -1.40 -66.33
N LYS A 72 -10.00 -0.36 -67.09
CA LYS A 72 -9.65 -0.16 -68.50
C LYS A 72 -8.50 0.85 -68.67
N PRO A 73 -7.58 0.65 -69.64
CA PRO A 73 -6.53 1.64 -69.96
C PRO A 73 -7.11 3.04 -70.23
N SER A 74 -6.56 4.06 -69.56
CA SER A 74 -6.93 5.46 -69.82
C SER A 74 -6.27 5.95 -71.12
N LEU A 75 -7.03 6.67 -71.96
CA LEU A 75 -6.54 7.24 -73.21
C LEU A 75 -5.47 8.31 -72.99
N ASP A 76 -5.58 9.07 -71.91
CA ASP A 76 -4.68 10.20 -71.65
C ASP A 76 -3.47 9.78 -70.80
N SER A 77 -3.36 8.48 -70.48
CA SER A 77 -2.21 7.91 -69.80
C SER A 77 -0.98 7.82 -70.71
N PRO A 78 0.23 8.16 -70.22
CA PRO A 78 1.47 7.89 -70.93
C PRO A 78 1.67 6.38 -71.11
N VAL A 79 2.17 5.96 -72.27
CA VAL A 79 2.43 4.55 -72.59
C VAL A 79 3.94 4.32 -72.59
N TYR A 80 4.38 3.30 -71.85
CA TYR A 80 5.79 2.91 -71.76
C TYR A 80 5.99 1.49 -72.26
N PHE A 81 7.20 1.16 -72.71
CA PHE A 81 7.65 -0.23 -72.66
C PHE A 81 7.80 -0.68 -71.21
N LYS A 82 7.54 -1.96 -70.92
CA LYS A 82 7.69 -2.49 -69.56
C LYS A 82 9.09 -2.31 -68.98
N GLU A 83 10.11 -2.29 -69.85
CA GLU A 83 11.52 -2.09 -69.51
C GLU A 83 11.82 -0.65 -69.09
N ASP A 84 11.11 0.34 -69.65
CA ASP A 84 11.34 1.77 -69.41
C ASP A 84 10.29 2.39 -68.48
N ALA A 85 9.31 1.60 -68.05
CA ALA A 85 8.22 2.10 -67.24
C ALA A 85 8.78 2.64 -65.91
N PRO A 86 8.50 3.90 -65.54
CA PRO A 86 8.93 4.42 -64.26
C PRO A 86 8.36 3.53 -63.15
N ALA A 87 9.18 3.23 -62.13
CA ALA A 87 8.77 2.46 -60.98
C ALA A 87 7.42 2.99 -60.48
N LYS A 88 6.39 2.14 -60.50
CA LYS A 88 4.99 2.54 -60.28
C LYS A 88 4.92 3.56 -59.13
N PRO A 89 4.48 4.81 -59.37
CA PRO A 89 4.14 5.67 -58.26
C PRO A 89 3.05 4.93 -57.48
N LYS A 90 3.31 4.69 -56.19
CA LYS A 90 2.33 4.10 -55.26
C LYS A 90 1.14 5.05 -55.23
N ARG A 91 0.17 4.80 -56.12
CA ARG A 91 -1.12 5.49 -56.13
C ARG A 91 -1.69 5.39 -54.72
N ALA A 92 -2.06 6.55 -54.18
CA ALA A 92 -2.90 6.69 -53.01
C ALA A 92 -4.18 5.87 -53.25
N SER A 93 -4.19 4.61 -52.82
CA SER A 93 -5.40 3.83 -52.68
C SER A 93 -5.83 3.96 -51.22
N SER A 94 -6.97 4.61 -51.04
CA SER A 94 -7.77 4.74 -49.82
C SER A 94 -8.25 3.39 -49.26
N GLY A 95 -7.31 2.49 -48.93
CA GLY A 95 -7.64 1.13 -48.51
C GLY A 95 -6.44 0.25 -48.16
N GLY A 96 -5.35 0.85 -47.66
CA GLY A 96 -4.17 0.12 -47.21
C GLY A 96 -4.25 -0.28 -45.74
N LYS A 97 -4.60 -1.54 -45.48
CA LYS A 97 -4.13 -2.40 -44.37
C LYS A 97 -3.66 -1.63 -43.11
N GLY A 98 -4.60 -1.31 -42.23
CA GLY A 98 -4.43 -0.47 -41.02
C GLY A 98 -3.57 -1.01 -39.88
N ASP A 99 -2.48 -1.73 -40.19
CA ASP A 99 -1.57 -2.26 -39.16
C ASP A 99 -0.21 -1.54 -39.11
N GLY A 100 0.29 -1.04 -40.26
CA GLY A 100 1.58 -0.34 -40.35
C GLY A 100 1.57 1.04 -39.68
N GLY A 101 0.62 1.90 -40.06
CA GLY A 101 0.53 3.25 -39.47
C GLY A 101 0.18 3.25 -37.97
N VAL A 102 -0.53 2.23 -37.49
CA VAL A 102 -0.82 2.05 -36.05
C VAL A 102 0.43 1.61 -35.28
N ALA A 103 1.29 0.79 -35.89
CA ALA A 103 2.56 0.40 -35.29
C ALA A 103 3.56 1.56 -35.24
N GLU A 104 3.68 2.32 -36.33
CA GLU A 104 4.51 3.53 -36.40
C GLU A 104 4.04 4.60 -35.40
N LEU A 105 2.72 4.80 -35.27
CA LEU A 105 2.16 5.69 -34.25
C LEU A 105 2.50 5.22 -32.83
N ALA A 106 2.39 3.90 -32.56
CA ALA A 106 2.75 3.34 -31.25
C ALA A 106 4.23 3.57 -30.90
N GLU A 107 5.13 3.47 -31.87
CA GLU A 107 6.57 3.76 -31.69
C GLU A 107 6.83 5.24 -31.48
N ARG A 108 6.20 6.13 -32.28
CA ARG A 108 6.31 7.57 -32.10
C ARG A 108 5.78 8.03 -30.74
N MET A 109 4.65 7.47 -30.28
CA MET A 109 4.12 7.75 -28.95
C MET A 109 5.09 7.34 -27.83
N LEU A 110 5.84 6.25 -27.99
CA LEU A 110 6.88 5.87 -27.02
C LEU A 110 8.07 6.83 -27.04
N LEU A 111 8.50 7.28 -28.22
CA LEU A 111 9.59 8.26 -28.34
C LEU A 111 9.22 9.59 -27.68
N VAL A 112 8.01 10.10 -27.96
CA VAL A 112 7.51 11.32 -27.33
C VAL A 112 7.37 11.13 -25.81
N LEU A 113 6.88 9.97 -25.35
CA LEU A 113 6.80 9.67 -23.91
C LEU A 113 8.19 9.67 -23.25
N GLU A 114 9.22 9.18 -23.96
CA GLU A 114 10.61 9.17 -23.51
C GLU A 114 11.20 10.59 -23.44
N GLU A 115 10.88 11.44 -24.42
CA GLU A 115 11.21 12.86 -24.37
C GLU A 115 10.53 13.59 -23.21
N GLN A 116 9.23 13.33 -22.98
CA GLN A 116 8.51 13.89 -21.83
C GLN A 116 9.11 13.40 -20.51
N ARG A 117 9.48 12.11 -20.41
CA ARG A 117 10.17 11.55 -19.24
C ARG A 117 11.51 12.24 -18.99
N ARG A 118 12.27 12.55 -20.05
CA ARG A 118 13.56 13.28 -19.96
C ARG A 118 13.38 14.72 -19.51
N LEU A 119 12.29 15.38 -19.93
CA LEU A 119 11.97 16.75 -19.53
C LEU A 119 11.57 16.83 -18.05
N GLY A 120 10.92 15.80 -17.51
CA GLY A 120 10.52 15.74 -16.09
C GLY A 120 9.51 16.81 -15.67
N GLY A 121 9.19 16.87 -14.38
CA GLY A 121 8.23 17.85 -13.84
C GLY A 121 6.81 17.65 -14.36
N GLU A 122 6.11 18.73 -14.74
CA GLU A 122 4.73 18.69 -15.23
C GLU A 122 4.59 18.06 -16.62
N ALA A 123 5.70 17.85 -17.35
CA ALA A 123 5.69 17.20 -18.65
C ALA A 123 5.43 15.68 -18.56
N TYR A 124 5.72 15.06 -17.41
CA TYR A 124 5.54 13.63 -17.18
C TYR A 124 4.78 13.37 -15.87
N PRO A 125 3.68 12.59 -15.88
CA PRO A 125 3.15 11.82 -17.01
C PRO A 125 2.22 12.64 -17.94
N PRO A 126 2.37 12.57 -19.27
CA PRO A 126 1.41 13.17 -20.19
C PRO A 126 0.09 12.39 -20.20
N THR A 127 -1.03 13.06 -20.48
CA THR A 127 -2.30 12.38 -20.80
C THR A 127 -2.25 11.74 -22.18
N LEU A 128 -3.07 10.71 -22.41
CA LEU A 128 -3.13 10.04 -23.71
C LEU A 128 -3.47 11.01 -24.86
N ARG A 129 -4.38 11.97 -24.63
CA ARG A 129 -4.68 13.06 -25.57
C ARG A 129 -3.45 13.90 -25.85
N ARG A 130 -2.76 14.38 -24.80
CA ARG A 130 -1.56 15.20 -24.96
C ARG A 130 -0.44 14.46 -25.69
N LEU A 131 -0.28 13.17 -25.41
CA LEU A 131 0.69 12.31 -26.07
C LEU A 131 0.41 12.18 -27.57
N ALA A 132 -0.87 12.04 -27.94
CA ALA A 132 -1.29 12.00 -29.35
C ALA A 132 -1.07 13.36 -30.04
N ASP A 133 -1.41 14.47 -29.40
CA ASP A 133 -1.24 15.82 -29.95
C ASP A 133 0.24 16.12 -30.25
N LEU A 134 1.15 15.70 -29.35
CA LEU A 134 2.59 15.88 -29.52
C LEU A 134 3.19 15.03 -30.64
N CYS A 135 2.49 13.99 -31.13
CA CYS A 135 2.96 13.18 -32.26
C CYS A 135 2.75 13.85 -33.64
N GLY A 136 2.10 15.02 -33.68
CA GLY A 136 2.13 15.95 -34.83
C GLY A 136 1.27 15.57 -36.04
N GLU A 137 0.58 14.44 -36.02
CA GLU A 137 -0.38 14.04 -37.05
C GLU A 137 -1.78 13.93 -36.44
N ALA A 138 -2.82 14.31 -37.19
CA ALA A 138 -4.22 14.16 -36.80
C ALA A 138 -4.62 12.66 -36.78
N ALA A 139 -3.95 11.89 -35.91
CA ALA A 139 -4.30 10.52 -35.62
C ALA A 139 -5.71 10.52 -35.02
N SER A 140 -6.61 9.75 -35.62
CA SER A 140 -7.95 9.63 -35.08
C SER A 140 -7.90 8.96 -33.71
N GLU A 141 -8.87 9.25 -32.84
CA GLU A 141 -8.98 8.62 -31.53
C GLU A 141 -8.96 7.07 -31.63
N ASP A 142 -9.55 6.50 -32.67
CA ASP A 142 -9.53 5.06 -32.96
C ASP A 142 -8.10 4.54 -33.27
N GLN A 143 -7.28 5.32 -33.99
CA GLN A 143 -5.88 4.95 -34.27
C GLN A 143 -5.03 4.98 -33.00
N VAL A 144 -5.24 5.97 -32.12
CA VAL A 144 -4.54 6.07 -30.83
C VAL A 144 -4.90 4.89 -29.92
N LEU A 145 -6.19 4.54 -29.83
CA LEU A 145 -6.65 3.39 -29.05
C LEU A 145 -6.08 2.06 -29.59
N LYS A 146 -5.99 1.90 -30.92
CA LYS A 146 -5.34 0.74 -31.54
C LYS A 146 -3.83 0.72 -31.30
N ALA A 147 -3.16 1.88 -31.31
CA ALA A 147 -1.73 2.01 -31.09
C ALA A 147 -1.33 1.64 -29.65
N ILE A 148 -2.07 2.12 -28.65
CA ILE A 148 -1.82 1.74 -27.25
C ILE A 148 -2.17 0.28 -26.95
N GLY A 149 -2.97 -0.37 -27.80
CA GLY A 149 -3.24 -1.80 -27.74
C GLY A 149 -2.14 -2.67 -28.35
N LYS A 150 -1.17 -2.08 -29.07
CA LYS A 150 -0.07 -2.82 -29.67
C LYS A 150 0.88 -3.39 -28.62
N LYS A 151 1.47 -4.54 -28.93
CA LYS A 151 2.50 -5.17 -28.09
C LYS A 151 3.72 -4.28 -27.89
N THR A 152 4.11 -3.52 -28.91
CA THR A 152 5.23 -2.56 -28.83
C THR A 152 4.99 -1.53 -27.73
N PHE A 153 3.82 -0.87 -27.75
CA PHE A 153 3.41 0.09 -26.72
C PHE A 153 3.20 -0.57 -25.35
N THR A 154 2.30 -1.55 -25.27
CA THR A 154 1.94 -2.23 -24.00
C THR A 154 3.09 -2.99 -23.35
N SER A 155 4.19 -3.26 -24.05
CA SER A 155 5.38 -3.88 -23.44
C SER A 155 6.15 -2.88 -22.58
N ARG A 156 6.22 -1.61 -22.99
CA ARG A 156 7.03 -0.55 -22.36
C ARG A 156 6.20 0.45 -21.56
N ALA A 157 4.98 0.75 -21.97
CA ALA A 157 4.12 1.77 -21.37
C ALA A 157 2.76 1.20 -20.94
N VAL A 158 2.10 1.92 -20.03
CA VAL A 158 0.78 1.58 -19.50
C VAL A 158 -0.04 2.85 -19.26
N VAL A 159 -1.34 2.75 -19.53
CA VAL A 159 -2.34 3.78 -19.25
C VAL A 159 -3.08 3.38 -17.97
N THR A 160 -3.04 4.23 -16.93
CA THR A 160 -3.45 3.84 -15.57
C THR A 160 -4.95 3.94 -15.30
N LYS A 161 -5.68 4.79 -16.03
CA LYS A 161 -7.14 4.94 -15.89
C LYS A 161 -7.86 4.34 -17.11
N LYS A 162 -8.82 3.46 -16.85
CA LYS A 162 -9.67 2.82 -17.86
C LYS A 162 -11.12 2.92 -17.41
N VAL A 163 -12.01 3.38 -18.29
CA VAL A 163 -13.46 3.41 -18.08
C VAL A 163 -14.05 2.32 -18.96
N ASP A 164 -14.81 1.38 -18.40
CA ASP A 164 -15.42 0.26 -19.13
C ASP A 164 -14.45 -0.54 -20.02
N LYS A 165 -13.24 -0.79 -19.49
CA LYS A 165 -12.12 -1.48 -20.18
C LYS A 165 -11.52 -0.72 -21.37
N VAL A 166 -12.01 0.49 -21.67
CA VAL A 166 -11.45 1.40 -22.68
C VAL A 166 -10.55 2.43 -21.97
N PRO A 167 -9.30 2.64 -22.41
CA PRO A 167 -8.46 3.72 -21.90
C PRO A 167 -9.10 5.08 -22.13
N ALA A 168 -9.26 5.90 -21.08
CA ALA A 168 -9.79 7.25 -21.24
C ALA A 168 -8.69 8.19 -21.78
N PHE A 169 -9.04 9.13 -22.65
CA PHE A 169 -8.08 10.05 -23.28
C PHE A 169 -7.38 11.01 -22.30
N ASP A 170 -8.04 11.32 -21.18
CA ASP A 170 -7.45 12.14 -20.10
C ASP A 170 -6.62 11.30 -19.10
N SER A 171 -6.38 10.02 -19.40
CA SER A 171 -5.60 9.14 -18.52
C SER A 171 -4.12 9.40 -18.68
N PRO A 172 -3.36 9.48 -17.57
CA PRO A 172 -1.92 9.60 -17.64
C PRO A 172 -1.28 8.29 -18.15
N VAL A 173 -0.24 8.46 -18.96
CA VAL A 173 0.55 7.39 -19.56
C VAL A 173 1.91 7.35 -18.88
N PHE A 174 2.32 6.16 -18.45
CA PHE A 174 3.61 5.94 -17.79
C PHE A 174 4.40 4.85 -18.50
N PHE A 175 5.72 4.86 -18.36
CA PHE A 175 6.50 3.65 -18.55
C PHE A 175 6.21 2.66 -17.43
N LYS A 176 6.20 1.35 -17.75
CA LYS A 176 5.96 0.30 -16.76
C LYS A 176 6.95 0.30 -15.61
N GLU A 177 8.18 0.73 -15.87
CA GLU A 177 9.24 0.88 -14.88
C GLU A 177 8.92 1.99 -13.86
N ASP A 178 8.23 3.04 -14.30
CA ASP A 178 7.87 4.20 -13.47
C ASP A 178 6.55 4.00 -12.74
N VAL A 179 5.75 3.02 -13.15
CA VAL A 179 4.58 2.61 -12.38
C VAL A 179 5.06 1.88 -11.13
N ARG A 180 5.18 2.64 -10.04
CA ARG A 180 5.29 2.11 -8.69
C ARG A 180 4.08 1.23 -8.45
N LYS A 181 4.26 -0.09 -8.56
CA LYS A 181 3.24 -1.06 -8.15
C LYS A 181 3.10 -0.87 -6.64
N PRO A 182 1.92 -0.45 -6.13
CA PRO A 182 1.72 -0.38 -4.70
C PRO A 182 1.86 -1.79 -4.16
N ASP A 183 2.91 -2.03 -3.40
CA ASP A 183 3.09 -3.25 -2.63
C ASP A 183 2.69 -2.91 -1.19
N PRO A 184 1.42 -3.16 -0.82
CA PRO A 184 0.91 -2.77 0.49
C PRO A 184 1.65 -3.48 1.63
N VAL A 185 2.27 -4.65 1.37
CA VAL A 185 3.05 -5.37 2.38
C VAL A 185 4.39 -4.68 2.59
N LYS A 186 5.07 -4.30 1.50
CA LYS A 186 6.34 -3.56 1.57
C LYS A 186 6.16 -2.18 2.19
N GLU A 187 5.14 -1.43 1.77
CA GLU A 187 4.86 -0.09 2.30
C GLU A 187 4.52 -0.13 3.80
N LEU A 188 3.72 -1.12 4.23
CA LEU A 188 3.45 -1.32 5.65
C LEU A 188 4.72 -1.70 6.42
N ALA A 189 5.57 -2.58 5.87
CA ALA A 189 6.84 -2.96 6.51
C ALA A 189 7.78 -1.75 6.68
N GLU A 190 7.89 -0.89 5.65
CA GLU A 190 8.66 0.36 5.72
C GLU A 190 8.09 1.29 6.81
N ARG A 191 6.77 1.49 6.85
CA ARG A 191 6.11 2.30 7.88
C ARG A 191 6.33 1.74 9.29
N MET A 192 6.23 0.42 9.46
CA MET A 192 6.47 -0.25 10.74
C MET A 192 7.90 -0.02 11.24
N VAL A 193 8.91 -0.06 10.37
CA VAL A 193 10.30 0.25 10.76
C VAL A 193 10.43 1.70 11.20
N LEU A 194 9.88 2.66 10.45
CA LEU A 194 9.93 4.09 10.79
C LEU A 194 9.25 4.39 12.14
N VAL A 195 8.08 3.81 12.38
CA VAL A 195 7.37 3.95 13.66
C VAL A 195 8.21 3.33 14.78
N LEU A 196 8.79 2.15 14.57
CA LEU A 196 9.62 1.48 15.57
C LEU A 196 10.84 2.31 15.97
N GLU A 197 11.55 2.90 15.00
CA GLU A 197 12.65 3.84 15.24
C GLU A 197 12.18 5.08 16.01
N SER A 198 10.99 5.59 15.68
CA SER A 198 10.39 6.70 16.41
C SER A 198 10.09 6.34 17.87
N GLN A 199 9.54 5.15 18.12
CA GLN A 199 9.32 4.65 19.48
C GLN A 199 10.64 4.50 20.25
N ARG A 200 11.70 3.97 19.60
CA ARG A 200 13.03 3.89 20.22
C ARG A 200 13.57 5.27 20.64
N ARG A 201 13.37 6.31 19.81
CA ARG A 201 13.76 7.69 20.16
C ARG A 201 12.98 8.26 21.34
N LEU A 202 11.72 7.87 21.51
CA LEU A 202 10.91 8.26 22.67
C LEU A 202 11.35 7.56 23.96
N GLY A 203 11.84 6.31 23.85
CA GLY A 203 12.38 5.55 24.98
C GLY A 203 11.34 5.23 26.06
N GLY A 204 11.83 4.76 27.22
CA GLY A 204 10.99 4.40 28.36
C GLY A 204 9.98 3.29 28.03
N GLU A 205 8.74 3.42 28.49
CA GLU A 205 7.66 2.43 28.27
C GLU A 205 7.16 2.38 26.81
N ALA A 206 7.57 3.31 25.95
CA ALA A 206 7.18 3.34 24.54
C ALA A 206 7.93 2.28 23.70
N TYR A 207 9.09 1.82 24.18
CA TYR A 207 9.95 0.89 23.46
C TYR A 207 10.47 -0.23 24.36
N PRO A 208 10.44 -1.51 23.92
CA PRO A 208 9.92 -2.00 22.64
C PRO A 208 8.39 -2.18 22.62
N PRO A 209 7.69 -1.69 21.59
CA PRO A 209 6.25 -1.94 21.44
C PRO A 209 5.96 -3.40 21.08
N THR A 210 4.76 -3.89 21.39
CA THR A 210 4.27 -5.16 20.85
C THR A 210 3.95 -5.05 19.36
N LEU A 211 3.94 -6.17 18.63
CA LEU A 211 3.57 -6.16 17.21
C LEU A 211 2.14 -5.62 16.98
N ARG A 212 1.21 -5.91 17.89
CA ARG A 212 -0.14 -5.34 17.94
C ARG A 212 -0.08 -3.81 18.05
N ARG A 213 0.68 -3.30 19.02
CA ARG A 213 0.81 -1.86 19.23
C ARG A 213 1.47 -1.17 18.03
N LEU A 214 2.47 -1.82 17.44
CA LEU A 214 3.14 -1.32 16.24
C LEU A 214 2.17 -1.22 15.04
N ALA A 215 1.27 -2.20 14.89
CA ALA A 215 0.21 -2.14 13.89
C ALA A 215 -0.79 -1.00 14.14
N GLU A 216 -1.22 -0.80 15.40
CA GLU A 216 -2.10 0.31 15.79
C GLU A 216 -1.48 1.66 15.47
N LEU A 217 -0.20 1.85 15.77
CA LEU A 217 0.55 3.07 15.45
C LEU A 217 0.71 3.30 13.93
N CYS A 218 0.58 2.24 13.13
CA CYS A 218 0.51 2.32 11.68
C CYS A 218 -0.93 2.46 11.15
N GLU A 219 -1.89 2.75 12.03
CA GLU A 219 -3.34 2.85 11.73
C GLU A 219 -3.91 1.56 11.13
N ARG A 220 -3.37 0.42 11.57
CA ARG A 220 -3.80 -0.90 11.10
C ARG A 220 -4.33 -1.75 12.24
N ASN A 221 -5.43 -2.43 11.96
CA ASN A 221 -5.99 -3.40 12.90
C ASN A 221 -5.04 -4.60 13.01
N ALA A 222 -4.72 -5.04 14.23
CA ALA A 222 -3.82 -6.18 14.47
C ALA A 222 -4.33 -7.53 13.92
N SER A 223 -5.63 -7.64 13.65
CA SER A 223 -6.23 -8.79 12.93
C SER A 223 -6.01 -8.76 11.43
N ASP A 224 -5.45 -7.68 10.88
CA ASP A 224 -5.18 -7.58 9.46
C ASP A 224 -4.11 -8.61 9.05
N THR A 225 -4.48 -9.42 8.06
CA THR A 225 -3.59 -10.39 7.41
C THR A 225 -2.31 -9.79 6.84
N LEU A 226 -2.27 -8.47 6.60
CA LEU A 226 -1.07 -7.74 6.17
C LEU A 226 -0.03 -7.59 7.27
N VAL A 227 -0.44 -7.47 8.55
CA VAL A 227 0.49 -7.22 9.66
C VAL A 227 1.49 -8.38 9.85
N PRO A 228 1.08 -9.66 9.92
CA PRO A 228 2.02 -10.77 10.00
C PRO A 228 2.90 -10.91 8.74
N LYS A 229 2.39 -10.50 7.57
CA LYS A 229 3.14 -10.53 6.31
C LYS A 229 4.22 -9.44 6.29
N ALA A 230 3.87 -8.21 6.68
CA ALA A 230 4.80 -7.09 6.80
C ALA A 230 5.87 -7.36 7.86
N ALA A 231 5.48 -7.94 8.99
CA ALA A 231 6.41 -8.39 10.04
C ALA A 231 7.41 -9.47 9.59
N GLY A 232 7.05 -10.26 8.58
CA GLY A 232 7.93 -11.25 7.94
C GLY A 232 8.61 -10.75 6.65
N HIS A 233 8.32 -9.53 6.21
CA HIS A 233 8.85 -8.97 4.98
C HIS A 233 10.34 -8.62 5.13
N GLU A 234 11.10 -8.73 4.04
CA GLU A 234 12.56 -8.55 4.05
C GLU A 234 13.00 -7.22 4.66
N VAL A 235 12.35 -6.11 4.26
CA VAL A 235 12.65 -4.76 4.78
C VAL A 235 12.57 -4.70 6.31
N MET A 236 11.52 -5.28 6.90
CA MET A 236 11.37 -5.29 8.35
C MET A 236 12.32 -6.29 8.99
N ALA A 237 12.49 -7.49 8.41
CA ALA A 237 13.38 -8.52 8.92
C ALA A 237 14.87 -8.13 8.88
N GLN A 238 15.26 -7.19 8.01
CA GLN A 238 16.61 -6.64 7.96
C GLN A 238 16.91 -5.76 9.18
N ARG A 239 15.95 -4.94 9.65
CA ARG A 239 16.14 -3.94 10.72
C ARG A 239 15.60 -4.36 12.08
N ALA A 240 14.56 -5.19 12.13
CA ALA A 240 13.81 -5.52 13.33
C ALA A 240 13.59 -7.02 13.53
N ILE A 241 13.33 -7.42 14.77
CA ILE A 241 13.07 -8.79 15.21
C ILE A 241 11.81 -8.80 16.06
N VAL A 242 10.82 -9.61 15.65
CA VAL A 242 9.71 -10.00 16.52
C VAL A 242 10.19 -11.11 17.45
N VAL A 243 10.16 -10.84 18.75
CA VAL A 243 10.84 -11.63 19.80
C VAL A 243 10.28 -13.04 19.94
N ALA A 244 8.98 -13.23 19.71
CA ALA A 244 8.32 -14.52 19.80
C ALA A 244 7.46 -14.84 18.58
N LYS A 245 7.50 -16.11 18.17
CA LYS A 245 6.76 -16.66 17.04
C LYS A 245 6.00 -17.91 17.47
N ALA A 246 4.72 -18.01 17.07
CA ALA A 246 3.89 -19.19 17.28
C ALA A 246 3.66 -19.89 15.94
N LYS A 247 4.03 -21.17 15.81
CA LYS A 247 3.88 -21.97 14.56
C LYS A 247 4.36 -21.21 13.32
N SER A 248 5.58 -20.66 13.40
CA SER A 248 6.23 -19.86 12.35
C SER A 248 5.58 -18.50 12.03
N LYS A 249 4.50 -18.11 12.71
CA LYS A 249 3.90 -16.78 12.58
C LYS A 249 4.36 -15.84 13.70
N PRO A 250 4.59 -14.55 13.41
CA PRO A 250 4.83 -13.54 14.44
C PRO A 250 3.68 -13.53 15.46
N SER A 251 4.00 -13.54 16.75
CA SER A 251 2.98 -13.35 17.78
C SER A 251 2.63 -11.86 17.88
N LEU A 252 1.34 -11.54 17.92
CA LEU A 252 0.87 -10.14 17.98
C LEU A 252 1.26 -9.46 19.30
N ASP A 253 1.28 -10.21 20.40
CA ASP A 253 1.59 -9.66 21.71
C ASP A 253 3.09 -9.73 22.01
N ALA A 254 3.91 -10.18 21.06
CA ALA A 254 5.36 -10.20 21.23
C ALA A 254 5.95 -8.80 21.02
N PRO A 255 6.94 -8.41 21.85
CA PRO A 255 7.73 -7.21 21.61
C PRO A 255 8.46 -7.28 20.27
N VAL A 256 8.62 -6.12 19.64
CA VAL A 256 9.41 -5.93 18.43
C VAL A 256 10.59 -5.05 18.77
N VAL A 257 11.80 -5.55 18.52
CA VAL A 257 13.05 -4.85 18.81
C VAL A 257 13.84 -4.59 17.52
N LEU A 258 14.59 -3.51 17.47
CA LEU A 258 15.57 -3.27 16.42
C LEU A 258 16.79 -4.17 16.65
N LYS A 259 17.44 -4.59 15.55
CA LYS A 259 18.63 -5.44 15.63
C LYS A 259 19.80 -4.75 16.30
N GLU A 260 19.92 -3.44 16.11
CA GLU A 260 20.91 -2.59 16.75
C GLU A 260 20.92 -2.78 18.28
N ASP A 261 19.74 -2.82 18.92
CA ASP A 261 19.66 -3.02 20.38
C ASP A 261 20.02 -4.44 20.83
N VAL A 262 19.95 -5.42 19.92
CA VAL A 262 20.43 -6.79 20.17
C VAL A 262 21.95 -6.84 20.11
N GLU A 263 22.54 -6.11 19.17
CA GLU A 263 23.99 -5.96 19.00
C GLU A 263 24.61 -5.17 20.18
N ASP A 264 23.90 -4.16 20.68
CA ASP A 264 24.27 -3.36 21.86
C ASP A 264 24.07 -4.10 23.21
N GLY A 265 23.83 -5.42 23.17
CA GLY A 265 23.81 -6.26 24.37
C GLY A 265 22.48 -6.30 25.12
N LEU A 266 21.38 -5.90 24.49
CA LEU A 266 20.00 -5.97 25.00
C LEU A 266 19.69 -5.12 26.25
N ALA A 267 20.63 -4.37 26.81
CA ALA A 267 20.44 -3.67 28.09
C ALA A 267 19.19 -2.78 28.12
N ALA A 268 18.96 -2.00 27.05
CA ALA A 268 17.81 -1.10 26.95
C ALA A 268 16.45 -1.82 26.82
N VAL A 269 16.43 -3.05 26.29
CA VAL A 269 15.20 -3.80 26.03
C VAL A 269 14.96 -4.94 27.02
N LEU A 270 15.99 -5.34 27.78
CA LEU A 270 15.96 -6.45 28.72
C LEU A 270 14.79 -6.37 29.73
N PRO A 271 14.47 -5.21 30.34
CA PRO A 271 13.32 -5.11 31.24
C PRO A 271 12.00 -5.52 30.58
N ALA A 272 11.72 -5.01 29.38
CA ALA A 272 10.50 -5.33 28.65
C ALA A 272 10.46 -6.79 28.18
N LEU A 273 11.61 -7.34 27.76
CA LEU A 273 11.72 -8.75 27.38
C LEU A 273 11.46 -9.68 28.57
N LEU A 274 12.00 -9.35 29.75
CA LEU A 274 11.76 -10.09 30.99
C LEU A 274 10.30 -10.02 31.41
N ARG A 275 9.68 -8.83 31.41
CA ARG A 275 8.23 -8.67 31.65
C ARG A 275 7.41 -9.54 30.70
N PHE A 276 7.70 -9.52 29.40
CA PHE A 276 7.00 -10.36 28.44
C PHE A 276 7.19 -11.86 28.73
N ALA A 277 8.42 -12.30 28.99
CA ALA A 277 8.73 -13.70 29.23
C ALA A 277 8.17 -14.22 30.57
N LEU A 278 8.12 -13.37 31.60
CA LEU A 278 7.61 -13.68 32.93
C LEU A 278 6.10 -13.43 33.07
N SER A 279 5.48 -12.73 32.12
CA SER A 279 4.05 -12.50 32.13
C SER A 279 3.29 -13.83 32.23
N PRO A 280 2.22 -13.90 33.04
CA PRO A 280 1.43 -15.10 33.20
C PRO A 280 0.70 -15.42 31.89
N VAL A 281 1.34 -16.21 31.03
CA VAL A 281 0.67 -16.80 29.88
C VAL A 281 -0.09 -18.02 30.39
N THR A 282 -1.41 -17.99 30.27
CA THR A 282 -2.29 -19.13 30.51
C THR A 282 -1.88 -20.31 29.63
N ALA A 283 -0.96 -21.15 30.14
CA ALA A 283 -0.61 -22.40 29.51
C ALA A 283 -1.68 -23.43 29.93
N ALA A 284 -2.64 -23.69 29.05
CA ALA A 284 -3.53 -24.83 29.17
C ALA A 284 -2.73 -26.12 28.91
N VAL A 285 -1.91 -26.53 29.88
CA VAL A 285 -1.25 -27.84 29.85
C VAL A 285 -2.22 -28.84 30.49
N LYS A 286 -2.73 -29.76 29.67
CA LYS A 286 -3.40 -31.02 30.05
C LYS A 286 -4.04 -31.03 31.45
N LYS A 287 -5.29 -30.57 31.53
CA LYS A 287 -6.22 -30.77 32.67
C LYS A 287 -5.79 -30.26 34.06
N LYS A 288 -4.72 -29.45 34.19
CA LYS A 288 -4.40 -28.75 35.44
C LYS A 288 -3.93 -27.33 35.16
N LYS A 289 -4.66 -26.33 35.66
CA LYS A 289 -4.13 -24.96 35.79
C LYS A 289 -3.02 -25.02 36.83
N VAL A 290 -1.77 -25.05 36.39
CA VAL A 290 -0.63 -24.81 37.28
C VAL A 290 -0.25 -23.36 37.06
N GLU A 291 -0.66 -22.49 37.97
CA GLU A 291 -0.21 -21.10 38.04
C GLU A 291 1.20 -21.09 38.65
N THR A 292 2.22 -21.36 37.82
CA THR A 292 3.60 -21.13 38.24
C THR A 292 3.99 -19.72 37.85
N ASN A 293 4.24 -18.87 38.84
CA ASN A 293 4.69 -17.50 38.66
C ASN A 293 6.22 -17.37 38.61
N ALA A 294 6.94 -18.50 38.74
CA ALA A 294 8.39 -18.57 38.75
C ALA A 294 8.90 -19.52 37.65
N PHE A 295 9.85 -19.05 36.85
CA PHE A 295 10.33 -19.70 35.65
C PHE A 295 11.84 -19.91 35.69
N THR A 296 12.27 -21.05 35.18
CA THR A 296 13.69 -21.32 34.89
C THR A 296 14.15 -20.57 33.65
N LEU A 297 15.46 -20.36 33.50
CA LEU A 297 16.02 -19.73 32.29
C LEU A 297 15.64 -20.49 31.01
N THR A 298 15.59 -21.82 31.07
CA THR A 298 15.17 -22.68 29.95
C THR A 298 13.71 -22.47 29.57
N GLU A 299 12.83 -22.16 30.52
CA GLU A 299 11.42 -21.84 30.25
C GLU A 299 11.26 -20.44 29.64
N LEU A 300 12.05 -19.45 30.10
CA LEU A 300 12.04 -18.10 29.55
C LEU A 300 12.55 -18.06 28.11
N THR A 301 13.66 -18.72 27.82
CA THR A 301 14.22 -18.81 26.46
C THR A 301 13.30 -19.55 25.48
N LYS A 302 12.41 -20.43 25.95
CA LYS A 302 11.37 -21.02 25.08
C LYS A 302 10.30 -20.01 24.66
N ARG A 303 10.05 -18.97 25.47
CA ARG A 303 9.09 -17.90 25.18
C ARG A 303 9.69 -16.85 24.24
N ILE A 304 10.99 -16.61 24.33
CA ILE A 304 11.73 -15.70 23.43
C ILE A 304 12.42 -16.50 22.32
N THR A 305 11.67 -16.86 21.28
CA THR A 305 12.17 -17.81 20.28
C THR A 305 13.22 -17.25 19.33
N ALA A 306 13.20 -15.94 19.04
CA ALA A 306 14.11 -15.33 18.08
C ALA A 306 15.47 -14.93 18.68
N LEU A 307 15.55 -14.70 20.00
CA LEU A 307 16.73 -14.15 20.68
C LEU A 307 17.27 -15.07 21.79
N LYS A 308 17.03 -16.38 21.71
CA LYS A 308 17.34 -17.34 22.79
C LYS A 308 18.74 -17.20 23.37
N GLY A 309 19.75 -17.12 22.50
CA GLY A 309 21.16 -17.09 22.90
C GLY A 309 21.58 -15.78 23.55
N SER A 310 21.22 -14.65 22.94
CA SER A 310 21.56 -13.32 23.47
C SER A 310 20.77 -13.01 24.75
N PHE A 311 19.47 -13.33 24.76
CA PHE A 311 18.61 -13.17 25.93
C PHE A 311 19.08 -14.02 27.12
N GLY A 312 19.39 -15.31 26.89
CA GLY A 312 19.88 -16.20 27.96
C GLY A 312 21.13 -15.66 28.64
N LYS A 313 22.12 -15.26 27.84
CA LYS A 313 23.38 -14.66 28.33
C LYS A 313 23.17 -13.34 29.07
N ALA A 314 22.25 -12.50 28.60
CA ALA A 314 21.92 -11.23 29.26
C ALA A 314 21.30 -11.46 30.65
N VAL A 315 20.41 -12.46 30.77
CA VAL A 315 19.80 -12.81 32.05
C VAL A 315 20.80 -13.45 33.01
N GLU A 316 21.65 -14.38 32.53
CA GLU A 316 22.73 -14.97 33.35
C GLU A 316 23.66 -13.90 33.91
N ARG A 317 24.12 -12.98 33.04
CA ARG A 317 24.95 -11.85 33.46
C ARG A 317 24.24 -10.97 34.49
N GLY A 318 22.96 -10.66 34.29
CA GLY A 318 22.16 -9.87 35.24
C GLY A 318 22.03 -10.55 36.61
N ILE A 319 21.91 -11.88 36.64
CA ILE A 319 21.90 -12.65 37.89
C ILE A 319 23.27 -12.57 38.59
N GLU A 320 24.36 -12.80 37.84
CA GLU A 320 25.73 -12.76 38.37
C GLU A 320 26.12 -11.38 38.90
N GLN A 321 25.71 -10.32 38.20
CA GLN A 321 26.01 -8.93 38.54
C GLN A 321 25.01 -8.30 39.52
N GLN A 322 23.94 -9.01 39.86
CA GLN A 322 22.79 -8.48 40.61
C GLN A 322 22.18 -7.22 39.97
N ASP A 323 22.24 -7.14 38.63
CA ASP A 323 21.79 -6.01 37.82
C ASP A 323 20.55 -6.40 37.00
N LEU A 324 19.58 -7.00 37.69
CA LEU A 324 18.27 -7.26 37.10
C LEU A 324 17.33 -6.07 37.35
N PRO A 325 16.33 -5.87 36.47
CA PRO A 325 15.30 -4.85 36.66
C PRO A 325 14.63 -4.98 38.04
N PRO A 326 14.26 -3.86 38.70
CA PRO A 326 13.78 -3.86 40.08
C PRO A 326 12.45 -4.60 40.29
N ASP A 327 11.71 -4.84 39.22
CA ASP A 327 10.46 -5.60 39.18
C ASP A 327 10.65 -7.11 38.96
N VAL A 328 11.89 -7.56 38.72
CA VAL A 328 12.26 -8.96 38.51
C VAL A 328 13.10 -9.44 39.69
N ALA A 329 12.61 -10.48 40.36
CA ALA A 329 13.33 -11.16 41.43
C ALA A 329 13.66 -12.60 41.04
N TRP A 330 14.62 -13.20 41.73
CA TRP A 330 15.00 -14.58 41.53
C TRP A 330 15.34 -15.28 42.86
N VAL A 331 15.14 -16.60 42.88
CA VAL A 331 15.45 -17.46 44.03
C VAL A 331 16.07 -18.76 43.53
N VAL A 332 17.04 -19.29 44.27
CA VAL A 332 17.63 -20.60 43.99
C VAL A 332 16.75 -21.68 44.60
N ILE A 333 16.16 -22.54 43.78
CA ILE A 333 15.41 -23.72 44.22
C ILE A 333 16.10 -24.96 43.69
N LYS A 334 16.60 -25.82 44.58
CA LYS A 334 17.35 -27.05 44.23
C LYS A 334 18.57 -26.78 43.33
N GLY A 335 19.29 -25.68 43.58
CA GLY A 335 20.47 -25.31 42.80
C GLY A 335 20.19 -24.60 41.47
N GLU A 336 18.91 -24.38 41.12
CA GLU A 336 18.53 -23.69 39.88
C GLU A 336 17.92 -22.31 40.17
N PRO A 337 18.36 -21.24 39.49
CA PRO A 337 17.74 -19.93 39.61
C PRO A 337 16.36 -19.93 38.95
N LYS A 338 15.34 -19.54 39.72
CA LYS A 338 13.99 -19.30 39.22
C LYS A 338 13.66 -17.83 39.33
N LEU A 339 13.26 -17.22 38.21
CA LEU A 339 12.92 -15.81 38.09
C LEU A 339 11.40 -15.63 38.14
N PHE A 340 10.95 -14.54 38.76
CA PHE A 340 9.54 -14.17 38.87
C PHE A 340 9.40 -12.65 38.91
N LEU A 341 8.22 -12.15 38.56
CA LEU A 341 7.90 -10.72 38.74
C LEU A 341 7.47 -10.49 40.19
N VAL A 342 7.98 -9.41 40.80
CA VAL A 342 7.68 -9.05 42.20
C VAL A 342 6.18 -8.80 42.38
N GLU A 343 5.51 -8.20 41.40
CA GLU A 343 4.05 -7.99 41.40
C GLU A 343 3.22 -9.29 41.48
N ASN A 344 3.81 -10.44 41.09
CA ASN A 344 3.13 -11.74 41.14
C ASN A 344 3.27 -12.44 42.50
N LEU A 345 4.01 -11.85 43.44
CA LEU A 345 4.01 -12.31 44.82
C LEU A 345 2.68 -11.91 45.47
N ARG A 346 1.79 -12.88 45.65
CA ARG A 346 0.63 -12.70 46.53
C ARG A 346 1.09 -12.96 47.96
N PRO A 347 1.23 -11.94 48.83
CA PRO A 347 1.43 -12.19 50.24
C PRO A 347 0.19 -12.92 50.76
N THR A 348 0.33 -14.20 51.09
CA THR A 348 -0.70 -14.90 51.86
C THR A 348 -0.76 -14.22 53.23
N PRO A 349 -1.91 -13.71 53.70
CA PRO A 349 -2.02 -13.25 55.08
C PRO A 349 -1.63 -14.43 55.97
N ARG A 350 -0.58 -14.26 56.77
CA ARG A 350 -0.16 -15.26 57.75
C ARG A 350 -1.34 -15.53 58.66
N SER A 351 -1.87 -16.75 58.62
CA SER A 351 -2.75 -17.23 59.68
C SER A 351 -1.98 -17.11 60.99
N PRO A 352 -2.53 -16.45 62.03
CA PRO A 352 -1.86 -16.38 63.32
C PRO A 352 -1.64 -17.80 63.82
N LEU A 353 -0.38 -18.17 64.06
CA LEU A 353 -0.07 -19.39 64.81
C LEU A 353 -0.64 -19.22 66.23
N PRO A 354 -1.13 -20.29 66.86
CA PRO A 354 -1.65 -20.23 68.21
C PRO A 354 -0.48 -19.87 69.15
N ALA A 355 -0.54 -18.69 69.74
CA ALA A 355 0.44 -18.24 70.70
C ALA A 355 0.26 -19.01 72.00
N ASP A 356 1.21 -19.90 72.29
CA ASP A 356 1.42 -20.41 73.65
C ASP A 356 1.76 -19.23 74.57
N GLY A 357 0.84 -18.98 75.50
CA GLY A 357 1.14 -18.74 76.90
C GLY A 357 2.27 -17.78 77.26
N HIS A 358 2.24 -16.54 76.76
CA HIS A 358 2.92 -15.44 77.45
C HIS A 358 2.07 -14.17 77.47
N THR A 359 1.61 -13.85 78.67
CA THR A 359 0.90 -12.63 79.06
C THR A 359 1.74 -11.40 78.72
N PRO A 360 1.27 -10.48 77.84
CA PRO A 360 1.94 -9.20 77.66
C PRO A 360 1.41 -8.18 78.67
N LEU A 361 2.34 -7.50 79.32
CA LEU A 361 2.13 -6.28 80.09
C LEU A 361 1.39 -5.19 79.27
N PRO A 362 0.61 -4.31 79.93
CA PRO A 362 -0.16 -3.29 79.25
C PRO A 362 0.77 -2.18 78.73
N SER A 363 0.80 -2.01 77.42
CA SER A 363 1.40 -0.85 76.75
C SER A 363 0.32 0.20 76.47
N PRO A 364 0.68 1.49 76.39
CA PRO A 364 -0.22 2.60 76.63
C PRO A 364 -1.21 2.81 75.48
N ILE A 365 -2.41 3.16 75.90
CA ILE A 365 -3.58 3.51 75.09
C ILE A 365 -3.18 4.61 74.08
N PRO A 366 -3.36 4.41 72.76
CA PRO A 366 -3.38 5.51 71.82
C PRO A 366 -4.62 6.35 72.12
N GLU A 367 -4.37 7.61 72.41
CA GLU A 367 -5.33 8.67 72.68
C GLU A 367 -6.49 8.62 71.67
N ALA A 368 -7.69 8.40 72.20
CA ALA A 368 -8.92 8.32 71.43
C ALA A 368 -9.18 9.66 70.74
N VAL A 369 -9.02 9.69 69.42
CA VAL A 369 -9.58 10.74 68.57
C VAL A 369 -11.10 10.70 68.75
N PRO A 370 -11.75 11.84 69.10
CA PRO A 370 -13.18 11.85 69.38
C PRO A 370 -13.98 11.47 68.12
N PRO A 371 -15.09 10.72 68.28
CA PRO A 371 -15.93 10.35 67.16
C PRO A 371 -16.54 11.60 66.53
N ALA A 372 -16.21 11.84 65.27
CA ALA A 372 -16.87 12.84 64.45
C ALA A 372 -18.36 12.49 64.34
N PRO A 373 -19.26 13.48 64.32
CA PRO A 373 -20.69 13.25 64.39
C PRO A 373 -21.17 12.43 63.19
N GLU A 374 -21.86 11.32 63.47
CA GLU A 374 -22.57 10.50 62.49
C GLU A 374 -23.59 11.38 61.76
N ARG A 375 -23.23 11.80 60.54
CA ARG A 375 -24.16 12.46 59.61
C ARG A 375 -25.00 11.39 58.91
N PRO A 376 -26.28 11.66 58.61
CA PRO A 376 -27.14 10.71 57.93
C PRO A 376 -26.54 10.33 56.56
N PRO A 377 -26.76 9.09 56.10
CA PRO A 377 -26.23 8.62 54.82
C PRO A 377 -26.78 9.50 53.70
N ARG A 378 -25.93 10.34 53.11
CA ARG A 378 -26.26 11.12 51.92
C ARG A 378 -26.39 10.18 50.74
N ASP A 379 -27.39 10.43 49.89
CA ASP A 379 -27.49 9.71 48.62
C ASP A 379 -26.25 10.02 47.77
N PHE A 380 -25.57 8.96 47.31
CA PHE A 380 -24.34 9.10 46.53
C PHE A 380 -24.56 9.96 45.29
N ALA A 381 -25.71 9.83 44.61
CA ALA A 381 -26.00 10.58 43.39
C ALA A 381 -26.04 12.10 43.65
N GLU A 382 -26.68 12.51 44.74
CA GLU A 382 -26.79 13.91 45.13
C GLU A 382 -25.43 14.47 45.56
N ALA A 383 -24.70 13.73 46.40
CA ALA A 383 -23.36 14.11 46.83
C ALA A 383 -22.38 14.21 45.64
N PHE A 384 -22.47 13.28 44.69
CA PHE A 384 -21.63 13.28 43.49
C PHE A 384 -21.93 14.48 42.58
N CYS A 385 -23.21 14.80 42.35
CA CYS A 385 -23.60 15.97 41.57
C CYS A 385 -23.11 17.27 42.23
N GLU A 386 -23.28 17.42 43.56
CA GLU A 386 -22.84 18.60 44.30
C GLU A 386 -21.31 18.78 44.19
N ALA A 387 -20.55 17.71 44.43
CA ALA A 387 -19.10 17.73 44.34
C ALA A 387 -18.61 18.02 42.91
N PHE A 388 -19.27 17.44 41.90
CA PHE A 388 -18.97 17.70 40.49
C PHE A 388 -19.18 19.17 40.13
N GLU A 389 -20.33 19.74 40.47
CA GLU A 389 -20.64 21.15 40.17
C GLU A 389 -19.76 22.14 40.94
N GLN A 390 -19.31 21.77 42.13
CA GLN A 390 -18.35 22.58 42.88
C GLN A 390 -16.96 22.57 42.23
N LEU A 391 -16.47 21.40 41.83
CA LEU A 391 -15.18 21.26 41.16
C LEU A 391 -15.19 21.84 39.75
N ASP A 392 -16.28 21.67 39.00
CA ASP A 392 -16.46 22.26 37.68
C ASP A 392 -16.44 23.79 37.74
N ARG A 393 -17.17 24.40 38.70
CA ARG A 393 -17.10 25.85 38.95
C ARG A 393 -15.68 26.32 39.28
N ARG A 394 -14.93 25.53 40.05
CA ARG A 394 -13.54 25.83 40.40
C ARG A 394 -12.59 25.75 39.19
N ASN A 395 -12.88 24.84 38.26
CA ASN A 395 -12.09 24.63 37.05
C ASN A 395 -12.52 25.53 35.87
N GLY A 396 -13.49 26.42 36.07
CA GLY A 396 -13.93 27.38 35.06
C GLY A 396 -15.06 26.86 34.16
N LEU A 397 -15.90 25.95 34.65
CA LEU A 397 -17.06 25.38 33.94
C LEU A 397 -16.68 24.64 32.66
N THR A 398 -15.61 23.84 32.72
CA THR A 398 -15.10 23.07 31.59
C THR A 398 -15.92 21.80 31.33
N ASN A 399 -16.81 21.42 32.25
CA ASN A 399 -17.54 20.15 32.30
C ASN A 399 -16.61 18.92 32.34
N PHE A 400 -15.36 19.10 32.76
CA PHE A 400 -14.38 18.02 32.92
C PHE A 400 -13.77 18.08 34.32
N VAL A 401 -14.07 17.06 35.13
CA VAL A 401 -13.57 16.95 36.50
C VAL A 401 -12.77 15.66 36.65
N LYS A 402 -11.59 15.75 37.28
CA LYS A 402 -10.75 14.57 37.53
C LYS A 402 -11.40 13.67 38.58
N LEU A 403 -11.36 12.36 38.35
CA LEU A 403 -11.84 11.36 39.29
C LEU A 403 -11.06 11.39 40.61
N ALA A 404 -9.77 11.77 40.59
CA ALA A 404 -8.97 11.94 41.80
C ALA A 404 -9.55 13.03 42.73
N ASP A 405 -9.92 14.18 42.15
CA ASP A 405 -10.50 15.31 42.89
C ASP A 405 -11.91 14.97 43.41
N LEU A 406 -12.70 14.24 42.63
CA LEU A 406 -14.03 13.75 43.03
C LEU A 406 -13.93 12.75 44.19
N ARG A 407 -12.99 11.79 44.13
CA ARG A 407 -12.76 10.84 45.22
C ARG A 407 -12.28 11.53 46.49
N HIS A 408 -11.46 12.57 46.36
CA HIS A 408 -11.01 13.35 47.52
C HIS A 408 -12.17 14.14 48.15
N SER A 409 -13.04 14.72 47.32
CA SER A 409 -14.21 15.49 47.78
C SER A 409 -15.30 14.59 48.38
N LEU A 410 -15.38 13.34 47.93
CA LEU A 410 -16.33 12.32 48.38
C LEU A 410 -15.64 11.25 49.24
N SER A 411 -14.72 11.67 50.13
CA SER A 411 -14.00 10.76 51.03
C SER A 411 -14.90 10.06 52.06
N GLU A 412 -16.18 10.45 52.14
CA GLU A 412 -17.20 9.81 52.96
C GLU A 412 -17.70 8.47 52.39
N PHE A 413 -17.49 8.22 51.09
CA PHE A 413 -17.83 6.95 50.45
C PHE A 413 -16.58 6.08 50.26
N SER A 414 -16.72 4.78 50.51
CA SER A 414 -15.65 3.82 50.22
C SER A 414 -15.35 3.76 48.71
N ARG A 415 -14.19 3.21 48.34
CA ARG A 415 -13.79 3.06 46.93
C ARG A 415 -14.81 2.25 46.14
N GLU A 416 -15.30 1.17 46.75
CA GLU A 416 -16.27 0.26 46.16
C GLU A 416 -17.64 0.93 45.98
N GLU A 417 -18.08 1.71 46.97
CA GLU A 417 -19.33 2.50 46.89
C GLU A 417 -19.25 3.58 45.81
N PHE A 418 -18.11 4.28 45.74
CA PHE A 418 -17.86 5.28 44.70
C PHE A 418 -17.90 4.66 43.30
N ASP A 419 -17.22 3.53 43.10
CA ASP A 419 -17.16 2.87 41.79
C ASP A 419 -18.52 2.27 41.38
N ALA A 420 -19.27 1.71 42.33
CA ALA A 420 -20.61 1.19 42.10
C ALA A 420 -21.61 2.33 41.80
N GLY A 421 -21.56 3.41 42.56
CA GLY A 421 -22.40 4.59 42.38
C GLY A 421 -22.12 5.30 41.06
N LEU A 422 -20.84 5.52 40.72
CA LEU A 422 -20.43 6.11 39.45
C LEU A 422 -20.85 5.23 38.26
N ARG A 423 -20.76 3.90 38.37
CA ARG A 423 -21.28 2.99 37.35
C ARG A 423 -22.79 3.16 37.16
N LYS A 424 -23.55 3.30 38.25
CA LYS A 424 -25.00 3.52 38.19
C LYS A 424 -25.33 4.84 37.47
N LEU A 425 -24.70 5.94 37.85
CA LEU A 425 -24.86 7.25 37.20
C LEU A 425 -24.55 7.23 35.69
N ARG A 426 -23.58 6.40 35.27
CA ARG A 426 -23.27 6.20 33.84
C ARG A 426 -24.32 5.38 33.10
N LEU A 427 -24.89 4.36 33.76
CA LEU A 427 -25.97 3.56 33.19
C LEU A 427 -27.26 4.37 33.06
N ASP A 428 -27.51 5.27 34.02
CA ASP A 428 -28.62 6.22 34.01
C ASP A 428 -28.40 7.37 33.00
N GLY A 429 -27.18 7.48 32.44
CA GLY A 429 -26.84 8.40 31.36
C GLY A 429 -26.53 9.83 31.81
N GLU A 430 -26.38 10.07 33.12
CA GLU A 430 -26.14 11.39 33.70
C GLU A 430 -24.68 11.84 33.55
N PHE A 431 -23.74 10.87 33.55
CA PHE A 431 -22.31 11.14 33.45
C PHE A 431 -21.61 10.21 32.44
N SER A 432 -20.60 10.74 31.77
CA SER A 432 -19.62 9.99 30.96
C SER A 432 -18.24 10.02 31.59
N LEU A 433 -17.42 9.03 31.22
CA LEU A 433 -16.03 8.97 31.63
C LEU A 433 -15.14 9.03 30.39
N ASP A 434 -14.12 9.87 30.48
CA ASP A 434 -13.19 10.14 29.38
C ASP A 434 -11.77 9.72 29.78
N SER A 435 -11.01 9.29 28.78
CA SER A 435 -9.63 8.87 28.93
C SER A 435 -8.69 10.09 28.96
N HIS A 436 -7.52 9.91 29.56
CA HIS A 436 -6.42 10.85 29.35
C HIS A 436 -5.84 10.61 27.95
N GLU A 437 -6.35 11.30 26.92
CA GLU A 437 -5.86 11.18 25.53
C GLU A 437 -4.48 11.85 25.32
N GLY A 438 -3.62 11.91 26.34
CA GLY A 438 -2.27 12.47 26.23
C GLY A 438 -2.22 13.98 26.00
N LEU A 439 -3.37 14.68 25.99
CA LEU A 439 -3.45 16.13 25.75
C LEU A 439 -3.04 16.98 26.96
N TYR A 440 -3.01 16.42 28.18
CA TYR A 440 -2.79 17.18 29.42
C TYR A 440 -1.73 16.55 30.35
N GLY A 441 -0.47 16.49 29.89
CA GLY A 441 0.70 16.18 30.74
C GLY A 441 0.81 14.74 31.26
N THR A 442 1.86 14.46 32.02
CA THR A 442 2.11 13.13 32.62
C THR A 442 1.20 12.90 33.83
N LEU A 443 0.38 11.84 33.78
CA LEU A 443 -0.48 11.40 34.89
C LEU A 443 0.31 11.15 36.18
N THR A 444 -0.14 11.74 37.28
CA THR A 444 0.42 11.45 38.60
C THR A 444 0.06 10.02 39.05
N PRO A 445 0.81 9.42 39.98
CA PRO A 445 0.47 8.11 40.55
C PRO A 445 -0.93 8.08 41.18
N GLU A 446 -1.32 9.17 41.84
CA GLU A 446 -2.63 9.36 42.48
C GLU A 446 -3.77 9.36 41.45
N GLU A 447 -3.59 10.05 40.31
CA GLU A 447 -4.57 10.07 39.21
C GLU A 447 -4.70 8.67 38.57
N ARG A 448 -3.61 7.90 38.49
CA ARG A 448 -3.64 6.53 37.98
C ARG A 448 -4.36 5.56 38.92
N GLU A 449 -4.24 5.77 40.23
CA GLU A 449 -4.93 4.95 41.22
C GLU A 449 -6.42 5.28 41.32
N ALA A 450 -6.78 6.55 41.17
CA ALA A 450 -8.16 7.03 41.18
C ALA A 450 -8.96 6.64 39.92
N GLY A 451 -8.27 6.46 38.79
CA GLY A 451 -8.88 6.13 37.50
C GLY A 451 -9.55 4.76 37.45
N VAL A 452 -10.61 4.66 36.65
CA VAL A 452 -11.35 3.42 36.41
C VAL A 452 -10.82 2.74 35.14
N ARG A 453 -10.42 1.47 35.23
CA ARG A 453 -9.95 0.70 34.05
C ARG A 453 -11.11 -0.02 33.39
N GLU A 454 -11.43 0.36 32.16
CA GLU A 454 -12.44 -0.30 31.33
C GLU A 454 -11.93 -0.57 29.93
N ALA A 455 -12.16 -1.80 29.43
CA ALA A 455 -11.76 -2.22 28.08
C ALA A 455 -10.29 -1.90 27.72
N GLY A 456 -9.39 -1.91 28.71
CA GLY A 456 -7.97 -1.61 28.52
C GLY A 456 -7.61 -0.11 28.50
N SER A 457 -8.58 0.78 28.68
CA SER A 457 -8.38 2.23 28.81
C SER A 457 -8.50 2.67 30.27
N LEU A 458 -7.64 3.60 30.69
CA LEU A 458 -7.73 4.23 32.00
C LEU A 458 -8.55 5.51 31.87
N LEU A 459 -9.74 5.50 32.45
CA LEU A 459 -10.66 6.63 32.47
C LEU A 459 -10.41 7.43 33.73
N ILE A 460 -10.14 8.73 33.59
CA ILE A 460 -9.70 9.57 34.70
C ILE A 460 -10.47 10.89 34.81
N TYR A 461 -11.28 11.22 33.81
CA TYR A 461 -12.17 12.39 33.83
C TYR A 461 -13.61 11.91 33.87
N ALA A 462 -14.44 12.61 34.65
CA ALA A 462 -15.89 12.57 34.55
C ALA A 462 -16.38 13.83 33.84
N SER A 463 -17.40 13.67 33.02
CA SER A 463 -18.12 14.74 32.33
C SER A 463 -19.62 14.54 32.50
N LYS A 464 -20.40 15.61 32.71
CA LYS A 464 -21.86 15.53 32.79
C LYS A 464 -22.43 15.54 31.38
N ARG A 465 -23.41 14.67 31.11
CA ARG A 465 -24.02 14.54 29.76
C ARG A 465 -25.10 15.58 29.46
#